data_AF-A0A4Y2AE15-F1
#
_entry.id   AF-A0A4Y2AE15-F1
#
_cell.length_a   1.000
_cell.length_b   1.000
_cell.length_c   1.000
_cell.angle_alpha   90.00
_cell.angle_beta   90.00
_cell.angle_gamma   90.00
#
_symmetry.space_group_name_H-M   'P 1'
#
loop_
_entity.id
_entity.type
_entity.pdbx_description
1 polymer ?
#
loop_
_entity_poly.entity_id
_entity_poly.type
_entity_poly.pdbx_seq_one_letter_code
_entity_poly.pdbx_strand_id
1 'polypeptide(L)'
;MSDLQEFFSNYRSESDEEINKTNVRKRKGQRKRIWIKSKEFETAELAINYVDNFKTWKKITTYNSSAGCKVTYRCTTGEYRKNECPAGIYFLFYSENSVVSLYEAQNEHSNQVDGNRGLPMVAREMVRQLFEDGIRKPNAMLAAFQNRGLKEPEILKLKNFLAKVRQEKFGLPTISVKDVFNWCNARMDVPVEEDTPFCVRCKCRS
;
A
#
# COMPACT_ATOMS: atom_id res chain seq x y z
N MET A 1 30.20 26.60 28.41
CA MET A 1 30.31 25.53 27.39
C MET A 1 30.20 24.20 28.11
N SER A 2 29.00 23.87 28.63
CA SER A 2 28.87 22.78 29.61
C SER A 2 27.51 22.06 29.58
N ASP A 3 26.73 22.13 28.50
CA ASP A 3 25.37 21.54 28.48
C ASP A 3 25.15 20.46 27.40
N LEU A 4 26.18 20.09 26.63
CA LEU A 4 26.05 19.06 25.58
C LEU A 4 26.58 17.67 26.00
N GLN A 5 27.23 17.57 27.17
CA GLN A 5 27.89 16.33 27.58
C GLN A 5 27.02 15.43 28.48
N GLU A 6 25.93 15.96 29.05
CA GLU A 6 24.95 15.14 29.79
C GLU A 6 23.92 14.44 28.90
N PHE A 7 23.81 14.81 27.61
CA PHE A 7 22.78 14.29 26.71
C PHE A 7 22.95 12.79 26.37
N PHE A 8 24.13 12.21 26.57
CA PHE A 8 24.44 10.84 26.17
C PHE A 8 24.51 9.83 27.34
N SER A 9 24.38 10.26 28.60
CA SER A 9 24.66 9.37 29.75
C SER A 9 23.51 8.44 30.17
N ASN A 10 22.32 8.55 29.57
CA ASN A 10 21.16 7.69 29.91
C ASN A 10 20.77 6.69 28.82
N TYR A 11 21.69 6.37 27.89
CA TYR A 11 21.46 5.28 26.94
C TYR A 11 21.64 3.93 27.62
N ARG A 12 20.57 3.49 28.30
CA ARG A 12 20.41 2.12 28.76
C ARG A 12 20.34 1.23 27.52
N SER A 13 21.40 0.46 27.28
CA SER A 13 21.47 -0.55 26.22
C SER A 13 20.54 -1.70 26.59
N GLU A 14 19.24 -1.53 26.35
CA GLU A 14 18.27 -2.62 26.41
C GLU A 14 18.22 -3.31 25.05
N SER A 15 18.54 -4.60 25.09
CA SER A 15 18.60 -5.54 23.98
C SER A 15 17.33 -5.52 23.13
N ASP A 16 17.52 -5.54 21.81
CA ASP A 16 16.47 -5.80 20.81
C ASP A 16 15.96 -7.24 20.94
N GLU A 17 15.29 -7.57 22.06
CA GLU A 17 14.46 -8.77 22.09
C GLU A 17 13.28 -8.54 21.14
N GLU A 18 13.41 -9.15 19.97
CA GLU A 18 12.34 -9.32 19.00
C GLU A 18 11.15 -9.99 19.68
N ILE A 19 10.22 -9.16 20.16
CA ILE A 19 8.87 -9.62 20.48
C ILE A 19 8.21 -9.96 19.14
N ASN A 20 8.46 -11.20 18.72
CA ASN A 20 7.76 -11.90 17.66
C ASN A 20 6.33 -12.20 18.16
N LYS A 21 5.55 -11.15 18.42
CA LYS A 21 4.10 -11.26 18.48
C LYS A 21 3.68 -11.59 17.06
N THR A 22 3.58 -12.89 16.79
CA THR A 22 2.86 -13.48 15.68
C THR A 22 1.43 -12.96 15.76
N ASN A 23 1.24 -11.74 15.27
CA ASN A 23 -0.05 -11.20 14.90
C ASN A 23 -0.52 -12.07 13.75
N VAL A 24 -1.11 -13.23 14.08
CA VAL A 24 -1.92 -14.02 13.16
C VAL A 24 -2.95 -13.02 12.66
N ARG A 25 -2.71 -12.48 11.45
CA ARG A 25 -3.59 -11.54 10.79
C ARG A 25 -4.91 -12.30 10.63
N LYS A 26 -5.85 -12.12 11.56
CA LYS A 26 -7.21 -12.60 11.41
C LYS A 26 -7.68 -11.99 10.09
N ARG A 27 -7.79 -12.82 9.04
CA ARG A 27 -8.37 -12.39 7.77
C ARG A 27 -9.76 -11.90 8.15
N LYS A 28 -9.98 -10.59 8.09
CA LYS A 28 -11.34 -10.02 8.22
C LYS A 28 -12.19 -10.80 7.22
N GLY A 29 -13.15 -11.57 7.73
CA GLY A 29 -14.04 -12.35 6.88
C GLY A 29 -14.65 -11.42 5.84
N GLN A 30 -14.69 -11.85 4.58
CA GLN A 30 -15.43 -11.10 3.56
C GLN A 30 -16.87 -10.97 4.06
N ARG A 31 -17.35 -9.74 4.18
CA ARG A 31 -18.77 -9.48 4.47
C ARG A 31 -19.57 -10.19 3.37
N LYS A 32 -20.38 -11.18 3.74
CA LYS A 32 -21.25 -11.89 2.79
C LYS A 32 -22.23 -10.85 2.22
N ARG A 33 -22.21 -10.65 0.90
CA ARG A 33 -23.19 -9.81 0.20
C ARG A 33 -24.45 -10.63 -0.01
N ILE A 34 -25.59 -10.06 0.37
CA ILE A 34 -26.90 -10.56 -0.03
C ILE A 34 -27.19 -9.96 -1.40
N TRP A 35 -27.42 -10.82 -2.39
CA TRP A 35 -27.62 -10.43 -3.77
C TRP A 35 -29.09 -10.53 -4.14
N ILE A 36 -29.66 -9.45 -4.65
CA ILE A 36 -31.06 -9.39 -5.05
C ILE A 36 -31.10 -9.08 -6.55
N LYS A 37 -31.95 -9.80 -7.28
CA LYS A 37 -32.21 -9.53 -8.69
C LYS A 37 -32.94 -8.19 -8.79
N SER A 38 -32.31 -7.22 -9.46
CA SER A 38 -32.81 -5.84 -9.56
C SER A 38 -33.52 -5.62 -10.89
N LYS A 39 -32.88 -6.01 -12.01
CA LYS A 39 -33.41 -5.78 -13.37
C LYS A 39 -33.05 -6.91 -14.33
N GLU A 40 -33.76 -6.97 -15.45
CA GLU A 40 -33.43 -7.80 -16.61
C GLU A 40 -33.29 -6.94 -17.85
N PHE A 41 -32.40 -7.37 -18.75
CA PHE A 41 -32.14 -6.75 -20.04
C PHE A 41 -32.27 -7.80 -21.13
N GLU A 42 -32.83 -7.43 -22.27
CA GLU A 42 -33.01 -8.33 -23.42
C GLU A 42 -31.70 -8.60 -24.16
N THR A 43 -30.75 -7.65 -24.09
CA THR A 43 -29.46 -7.73 -24.77
C THR A 43 -28.31 -7.31 -23.86
N ALA A 44 -27.12 -7.85 -24.16
CA ALA A 44 -25.90 -7.52 -23.47
C ALA A 44 -25.51 -6.04 -23.58
N GLU A 45 -25.79 -5.42 -24.72
CA GLU A 45 -25.47 -4.02 -24.98
C GLU A 45 -26.25 -3.08 -24.06
N LEU A 46 -27.55 -3.34 -23.87
CA LEU A 46 -28.38 -2.55 -22.94
C LEU A 46 -27.88 -2.65 -21.50
N ALA A 47 -27.45 -3.84 -21.07
CA ALA A 47 -26.89 -4.06 -19.75
C ALA A 47 -25.56 -3.30 -19.54
N ILE A 48 -24.67 -3.34 -20.53
CA ILE A 48 -23.38 -2.64 -20.46
C ILE A 48 -23.59 -1.12 -20.46
N ASN A 49 -24.41 -0.60 -21.37
CA ASN A 49 -24.75 0.83 -21.45
C ASN A 49 -25.37 1.34 -20.15
N TYR A 50 -26.22 0.53 -19.50
CA TYR A 50 -26.79 0.89 -18.20
C TYR A 50 -25.71 1.17 -17.16
N VAL A 51 -24.70 0.31 -17.03
CA VAL A 51 -23.62 0.47 -16.04
C VAL A 51 -22.65 1.58 -16.40
N ASP A 52 -22.31 1.71 -17.68
CA ASP A 52 -21.39 2.73 -18.17
C ASP A 52 -21.94 4.15 -17.96
N ASN A 53 -23.27 4.33 -18.03
CA ASN A 53 -23.93 5.61 -17.73
C ASN A 53 -23.66 6.11 -16.30
N PHE A 54 -23.52 5.22 -15.31
CA PHE A 54 -23.29 5.64 -13.93
C PHE A 54 -21.84 6.04 -13.66
N LYS A 55 -20.86 5.56 -14.44
CA LYS A 55 -19.40 5.78 -14.26
C LYS A 55 -18.83 5.44 -12.85
N THR A 56 -19.63 4.85 -11.98
CA THR A 56 -19.29 4.50 -10.60
C THR A 56 -18.95 3.02 -10.43
N TRP A 57 -18.98 2.25 -11.51
CA TRP A 57 -18.77 0.81 -11.50
C TRP A 57 -17.55 0.43 -12.31
N LYS A 58 -16.72 -0.46 -11.77
CA LYS A 58 -15.57 -1.03 -12.47
C LYS A 58 -15.62 -2.54 -12.45
N LYS A 59 -15.47 -3.15 -13.62
CA LYS A 59 -15.39 -4.61 -13.79
C LYS A 59 -14.22 -5.18 -12.99
N ILE A 60 -14.47 -6.26 -12.25
CA ILE A 60 -13.46 -6.94 -11.41
C ILE A 60 -13.15 -8.33 -11.95
N THR A 61 -14.18 -9.13 -12.16
CA THR A 61 -14.06 -10.54 -12.49
C THR A 61 -15.13 -10.95 -13.47
N THR A 62 -14.78 -11.95 -14.28
CA THR A 62 -15.68 -12.66 -15.15
C THR A 62 -15.53 -14.15 -14.83
N TYR A 63 -16.64 -14.83 -14.61
CA TYR A 63 -16.68 -16.24 -14.26
C TYR A 63 -17.73 -16.93 -15.12
N ASN A 64 -17.31 -17.97 -15.85
CA ASN A 64 -18.22 -18.77 -16.65
C ASN A 64 -18.69 -19.97 -15.82
N SER A 65 -19.99 -20.21 -15.83
CA SER A 65 -20.64 -21.39 -15.24
C SER A 65 -21.54 -22.04 -16.28
N SER A 66 -22.10 -23.21 -15.95
CA SER A 66 -23.12 -23.86 -16.78
C SER A 66 -24.35 -22.99 -17.01
N ALA A 67 -24.72 -22.18 -16.02
CA ALA A 67 -25.83 -21.22 -16.10
C ALA A 67 -25.51 -19.99 -16.97
N GLY A 68 -24.24 -19.79 -17.36
CA GLY A 68 -23.81 -18.70 -18.22
C GLY A 68 -22.62 -17.90 -17.67
N CYS A 69 -22.44 -16.68 -18.17
CA CYS A 69 -21.31 -15.82 -17.82
C CYS A 69 -21.71 -14.83 -16.73
N LYS A 70 -21.04 -14.89 -15.57
CA LYS A 70 -21.18 -13.94 -14.48
C LYS A 70 -20.11 -12.87 -14.56
N VAL A 71 -20.50 -11.60 -14.69
CA VAL A 71 -19.59 -10.46 -14.68
C VAL A 71 -19.84 -9.61 -13.43
N THR A 72 -18.83 -9.52 -12.56
CA THR A 72 -18.94 -8.79 -11.28
C THR A 72 -18.25 -7.43 -11.35
N TYR A 73 -18.92 -6.41 -10.82
CA TYR A 73 -18.43 -5.04 -10.74
C TYR A 73 -18.28 -4.61 -9.27
N ARG A 74 -17.33 -3.71 -9.03
CA ARG A 74 -17.20 -2.98 -7.75
C ARG A 74 -17.61 -1.55 -7.94
N CYS A 75 -18.17 -0.99 -6.88
CA CYS A 75 -18.29 0.45 -6.75
C CYS A 75 -16.91 1.10 -6.64
N THR A 76 -16.74 2.23 -7.32
CA THR A 76 -15.57 3.12 -7.23
C THR A 76 -15.90 4.43 -6.52
N THR A 77 -17.15 4.65 -6.11
CA THR A 77 -17.57 5.83 -5.35
C THR A 77 -17.07 5.77 -3.91
N GLY A 78 -16.55 6.89 -3.40
CA GLY A 78 -16.07 7.03 -2.02
C GLY A 78 -14.64 6.54 -1.78
N GLU A 79 -14.20 6.59 -0.52
CA GLU A 79 -12.82 6.29 -0.09
C GLU A 79 -12.58 4.81 0.28
N TYR A 80 -13.34 3.87 -0.32
CA TYR A 80 -13.20 2.45 -0.04
C TYR A 80 -11.93 1.85 -0.69
N ARG A 81 -11.27 0.87 -0.04
CA ARG A 81 -10.24 0.06 -0.72
C ARG A 81 -10.86 -0.74 -1.86
N LYS A 82 -9.99 -1.22 -2.76
CA LYS A 82 -10.37 -2.22 -3.77
C LYS A 82 -11.08 -3.39 -3.09
N ASN A 83 -12.34 -3.62 -3.47
CA ASN A 83 -13.23 -4.68 -2.98
C ASN A 83 -13.71 -4.54 -1.52
N GLU A 84 -13.52 -3.39 -0.88
CA GLU A 84 -13.98 -3.13 0.49
C GLU A 84 -15.39 -2.50 0.53
N CYS A 85 -15.80 -1.85 -0.56
CA CYS A 85 -17.15 -1.30 -0.66
C CYS A 85 -18.20 -2.42 -0.53
N PRO A 86 -19.18 -2.27 0.39
CA PRO A 86 -20.24 -3.27 0.55
C PRO A 86 -21.13 -3.35 -0.70
N ALA A 87 -21.33 -2.22 -1.38
CA ALA A 87 -22.03 -2.14 -2.64
C ALA A 87 -21.27 -2.89 -3.75
N GLY A 88 -22.04 -3.60 -4.56
CA GLY A 88 -21.56 -4.38 -5.68
C GLY A 88 -22.73 -4.70 -6.59
N ILE A 89 -22.43 -4.88 -7.87
CA ILE A 89 -23.39 -5.39 -8.82
C ILE A 89 -22.75 -6.54 -9.59
N TYR A 90 -23.57 -7.46 -10.10
CA TYR A 90 -23.13 -8.38 -11.12
C TYR A 90 -24.20 -8.60 -12.17
N PHE A 91 -23.74 -8.86 -13.39
CA PHE A 91 -24.58 -9.37 -14.46
C PHE A 91 -24.42 -10.88 -14.55
N LEU A 92 -25.52 -11.57 -14.84
CA LEU A 92 -25.54 -12.95 -15.28
C LEU A 92 -26.11 -12.99 -16.69
N PHE A 93 -25.25 -13.28 -17.65
CA PHE A 93 -25.59 -13.54 -19.05
C PHE A 93 -25.91 -15.03 -19.15
N TYR A 94 -27.17 -15.39 -19.33
CA TYR A 94 -27.56 -16.80 -19.36
C TYR A 94 -27.04 -17.49 -20.63
N SER A 95 -26.74 -18.78 -20.53
CA SER A 95 -26.33 -19.61 -21.67
C SER A 95 -27.52 -20.02 -22.55
N GLU A 96 -28.69 -20.15 -21.94
CA GLU A 96 -29.91 -20.67 -22.59
C GLU A 96 -30.71 -19.59 -23.33
N ASN A 97 -30.54 -18.33 -22.96
CA ASN A 97 -31.24 -17.20 -23.57
C ASN A 97 -30.36 -15.96 -23.62
N SER A 98 -30.73 -15.00 -24.48
CA SER A 98 -30.00 -13.72 -24.62
C SER A 98 -30.26 -12.74 -23.47
N VAL A 99 -31.05 -13.14 -22.46
CA VAL A 99 -31.44 -12.29 -21.34
C VAL A 99 -30.25 -12.11 -20.39
N VAL A 100 -30.15 -10.91 -19.83
CA VAL A 100 -29.13 -10.56 -18.85
C VAL A 100 -29.79 -10.08 -17.57
N SER A 101 -29.56 -10.79 -16.47
CA SER A 101 -30.05 -10.40 -15.15
C SER A 101 -29.01 -9.56 -14.41
N LEU A 102 -29.42 -8.41 -13.90
CA LEU A 102 -28.66 -7.57 -12.97
C LEU A 102 -29.01 -7.94 -11.53
N TYR A 103 -27.97 -8.16 -10.73
CA TYR A 103 -28.09 -8.35 -9.31
C TYR A 103 -27.33 -7.28 -8.56
N GLU A 104 -27.96 -6.72 -7.54
CA GLU A 104 -27.41 -5.66 -6.70
C GLU A 104 -27.23 -6.19 -5.28
N ALA A 105 -26.15 -5.76 -4.63
CA ALA A 105 -25.93 -6.05 -3.23
C ALA A 105 -26.84 -5.16 -2.37
N GLN A 106 -27.62 -5.76 -1.47
CA GLN A 106 -28.53 -5.03 -0.58
C GLN A 106 -27.80 -4.14 0.46
N ASN A 107 -26.49 -4.31 0.60
CA ASN A 107 -25.72 -3.61 1.62
C ASN A 107 -25.48 -2.14 1.22
N GLU A 108 -26.05 -1.21 1.97
CA GLU A 108 -25.82 0.23 1.81
C GLU A 108 -24.35 0.62 2.00
N HIS A 109 -23.97 1.74 1.39
CA HIS A 109 -22.69 2.41 1.63
C HIS A 109 -22.53 2.69 3.14
N SER A 110 -21.70 1.91 3.81
CA SER A 110 -21.28 2.24 5.17
C SER A 110 -20.47 3.53 5.09
N ASN A 111 -21.03 4.65 5.59
CA ASN A 111 -20.42 5.98 5.68
C ASN A 111 -19.20 6.04 6.63
N GLN A 112 -18.51 4.92 6.87
CA GLN A 112 -17.31 4.94 7.69
C GLN A 112 -16.15 5.46 6.84
N VAL A 113 -16.10 6.79 6.76
CA VAL A 113 -14.96 7.58 6.33
C VAL A 113 -13.85 7.38 7.35
N ASP A 114 -13.11 6.28 7.24
CA ASP A 114 -11.76 6.19 7.77
C ASP A 114 -10.81 6.93 6.79
N GLY A 115 -11.10 8.20 6.52
CA GLY A 115 -10.44 9.01 5.49
C GLY A 115 -9.05 9.52 5.87
N ASN A 116 -8.68 9.43 7.15
CA ASN A 116 -7.34 9.81 7.60
C ASN A 116 -6.35 8.64 7.54
N ARG A 117 -6.16 8.08 6.34
CA ARG A 117 -5.14 7.05 6.09
C ARG A 117 -3.77 7.69 5.82
N GLY A 118 -2.82 7.37 6.69
CA GLY A 118 -1.45 7.88 6.65
C GLY A 118 -1.21 9.00 7.66
N LEU A 119 0.02 9.52 7.66
CA LEU A 119 0.37 10.69 8.45
C LEU A 119 -0.36 11.93 7.90
N PRO A 120 -0.83 12.86 8.76
CA PRO A 120 -1.31 14.16 8.30
C PRO A 120 -0.16 14.91 7.60
N MET A 121 -0.49 15.79 6.66
CA MET A 121 0.49 16.51 5.83
C MET A 121 1.58 17.20 6.67
N VAL A 122 1.19 17.87 7.75
CA VAL A 122 2.12 18.52 8.69
C VAL A 122 3.12 17.51 9.27
N ALA A 123 2.66 16.31 9.66
CA ALA A 123 3.54 15.27 10.19
C ALA A 123 4.44 14.65 9.11
N ARG A 124 3.99 14.59 7.84
CA ARG A 124 4.84 14.10 6.74
C ARG A 124 6.01 15.03 6.49
N GLU A 125 5.74 16.33 6.45
CA GLU A 125 6.76 17.35 6.21
C GLU A 125 7.82 17.32 7.31
N MET A 126 7.35 17.28 8.56
CA MET A 126 8.22 17.13 9.73
C MET A 126 9.08 15.87 9.68
N VAL A 127 8.50 14.72 9.28
CA VAL A 127 9.27 13.49 9.14
C VAL A 127 10.32 13.60 8.03
N ARG A 128 10.03 14.31 6.92
CA ARG A 128 11.02 14.55 5.86
C ARG A 128 12.16 15.44 6.37
N GLN A 129 11.85 16.54 7.06
CA GLN A 129 12.85 17.41 7.67
C GLN A 129 13.76 16.65 8.63
N LEU A 130 13.18 15.93 9.61
CA LEU A 130 13.95 15.12 10.56
C LEU A 130 14.82 14.06 9.87
N PHE A 131 14.36 13.52 8.74
CA PHE A 131 15.11 12.55 7.96
C PHE A 131 16.33 13.17 7.24
N GLU A 132 16.17 14.39 6.72
CA GLU A 132 17.27 15.18 6.15
C GLU A 132 18.26 15.64 7.23
N ASP A 133 17.75 16.00 8.42
CA ASP A 133 18.54 16.35 9.63
C ASP A 133 19.30 15.13 10.22
N GLY A 134 19.17 13.95 9.62
CA GLY A 134 19.90 12.74 10.01
C GLY A 134 19.20 11.84 11.04
N ILE A 135 18.05 12.25 11.57
CA ILE A 135 17.26 11.43 12.50
C ILE A 135 16.48 10.38 11.70
N ARG A 136 17.05 9.19 11.51
CA ARG A 136 16.45 8.14 10.65
C ARG A 136 15.66 7.06 11.39
N LYS A 137 15.74 7.01 12.72
CA LYS A 137 15.08 6.00 13.57
C LYS A 137 13.65 6.46 13.96
N PRO A 138 12.62 5.60 13.83
CA PRO A 138 11.24 5.97 14.18
C PRO A 138 11.08 6.48 15.62
N ASN A 139 11.70 5.82 16.61
CA ASN A 139 11.58 6.22 18.01
C ASN A 139 12.23 7.59 18.29
N ALA A 140 13.36 7.88 17.63
CA ALA A 140 14.02 9.18 17.73
C ALA A 140 13.17 10.29 17.09
N MET A 141 12.47 9.98 15.99
CA MET A 141 11.51 10.91 15.41
C MET A 141 10.33 11.14 16.36
N LEU A 142 9.77 10.12 16.99
CA LEU A 142 8.69 10.29 17.99
C LEU A 142 9.11 11.19 19.15
N ALA A 143 10.33 11.02 19.67
CA ALA A 143 10.89 11.91 20.68
C ALA A 143 10.99 13.36 20.17
N ALA A 144 11.37 13.56 18.89
CA ALA A 144 11.38 14.89 18.28
C ALA A 144 9.98 15.50 18.12
N PHE A 145 8.93 14.69 17.88
CA PHE A 145 7.54 15.14 17.89
C PHE A 145 7.10 15.60 19.29
N GLN A 146 7.44 14.83 20.33
CA GLN A 146 7.17 15.17 21.73
C GLN A 146 7.85 16.48 22.14
N ASN A 147 9.14 16.62 21.85
CA ASN A 147 9.92 17.81 22.21
C ASN A 147 9.41 19.10 21.54
N ARG A 148 8.72 18.97 20.39
CA ARG A 148 8.12 20.09 19.66
C ARG A 148 6.64 20.33 20.05
N GLY A 149 6.12 19.62 21.05
CA GLY A 149 4.73 19.76 21.51
C GLY A 149 3.69 19.33 20.47
N LEU A 150 4.09 18.51 19.49
CA LEU A 150 3.20 18.06 18.42
C LEU A 150 2.55 16.72 18.78
N LYS A 151 1.35 16.50 18.25
CA LYS A 151 0.66 15.22 18.41
C LYS A 151 1.48 14.09 17.77
N GLU A 152 1.83 13.11 18.59
CA GLU A 152 2.58 11.94 18.13
C GLU A 152 1.81 11.16 17.06
N PRO A 153 2.46 10.88 15.92
CA PRO A 153 1.89 10.01 14.93
C PRO A 153 1.92 8.54 15.38
N GLU A 154 0.95 7.76 14.92
CA GLU A 154 0.95 6.32 15.14
C GLU A 154 2.21 5.66 14.56
N ILE A 155 2.95 4.91 15.39
CA ILE A 155 4.25 4.34 15.03
C ILE A 155 4.22 3.47 13.75
N LEU A 156 3.11 2.75 13.50
CA LEU A 156 2.91 1.97 12.29
C LEU A 156 2.83 2.86 11.04
N LYS A 157 2.11 3.98 11.13
CA LYS A 157 2.00 4.95 10.02
C LYS A 157 3.34 5.63 9.75
N LEU A 158 4.09 5.94 10.81
CA LEU A 158 5.45 6.48 10.71
C LEU A 158 6.41 5.50 10.02
N LYS A 159 6.45 4.23 10.46
CA LYS A 159 7.28 3.19 9.84
C LYS A 159 6.97 3.01 8.35
N ASN A 160 5.68 2.96 7.99
CA ASN A 160 5.25 2.84 6.59
C ASN A 160 5.65 4.05 5.75
N PHE A 161 5.56 5.26 6.30
CA PHE A 161 5.97 6.47 5.60
C PHE A 161 7.50 6.52 5.43
N LEU A 162 8.26 6.17 6.47
CA LEU A 162 9.72 6.11 6.40
C LEU A 162 10.25 5.07 5.40
N ALA A 163 9.58 3.92 5.26
CA ALA A 163 9.92 2.94 4.25
C ALA A 163 9.86 3.55 2.84
N LYS A 164 8.86 4.38 2.54
CA LYS A 164 8.74 5.10 1.27
C LYS A 164 9.84 6.14 1.09
N VAL A 165 10.10 6.96 2.11
CA VAL A 165 11.16 7.99 2.06
C VAL A 165 12.53 7.36 1.83
N ARG A 166 12.82 6.23 2.48
CA ARG A 166 14.07 5.48 2.25
C ARG A 166 14.15 4.91 0.84
N GLN A 167 13.04 4.40 0.31
CA GLN A 167 12.98 3.89 -1.05
C GLN A 167 13.18 5.00 -2.09
N GLU A 168 12.63 6.19 -1.86
CA GLU A 168 12.82 7.37 -2.70
C GLU A 168 14.31 7.80 -2.72
N LYS A 169 14.99 7.80 -1.56
CA LYS A 169 16.37 8.29 -1.45
C LYS A 169 17.45 7.27 -1.80
N PHE A 170 17.26 6.00 -1.42
CA PHE A 170 18.28 4.95 -1.54
C PHE A 170 17.91 3.85 -2.53
N GLY A 171 16.72 3.92 -3.13
CA GLY A 171 16.21 2.87 -4.01
C GLY A 171 15.70 1.65 -3.24
N LEU A 172 15.60 0.51 -3.94
CA LEU A 172 15.05 -0.70 -3.36
C LEU A 172 15.95 -1.22 -2.22
N PRO A 173 15.36 -1.68 -1.09
CA PRO A 173 16.14 -2.19 0.05
C PRO A 173 16.84 -3.52 -0.26
N THR A 174 16.44 -4.20 -1.33
CA THR A 174 17.03 -5.45 -1.80
C THR A 174 17.58 -5.24 -3.19
N ILE A 175 18.86 -5.55 -3.37
CA ILE A 175 19.55 -5.58 -4.65
C ILE A 175 19.71 -7.04 -5.09
N SER A 176 19.47 -7.35 -6.38
CA SER A 176 19.70 -8.70 -6.87
C SER A 176 21.18 -8.95 -7.13
N VAL A 177 21.62 -10.22 -7.09
CA VAL A 177 23.00 -10.59 -7.43
C VAL A 177 23.36 -10.09 -8.83
N LYS A 178 22.42 -10.14 -9.78
CA LYS A 178 22.59 -9.61 -11.13
C LYS A 178 22.84 -8.10 -11.14
N ASP A 179 22.11 -7.34 -10.31
CA ASP A 179 22.31 -5.89 -10.21
C ASP A 179 23.68 -5.55 -9.61
N VAL A 180 24.14 -6.35 -8.63
CA VAL A 180 25.50 -6.23 -8.10
C VAL A 180 26.53 -6.50 -9.19
N PHE A 181 26.38 -7.58 -9.97
CA PHE A 181 27.27 -7.88 -11.09
C PHE A 181 27.31 -6.77 -12.14
N ASN A 182 26.15 -6.25 -12.52
CA ASN A 182 26.05 -5.15 -13.47
C ASN A 182 26.74 -3.88 -12.92
N TRP A 183 26.54 -3.58 -11.63
CA TRP A 183 27.17 -2.45 -10.96
C TRP A 183 28.69 -2.59 -10.95
N CYS A 184 29.21 -3.78 -10.63
CA CYS A 184 30.65 -4.07 -10.63
C CYS A 184 31.25 -3.93 -12.02
N ASN A 185 30.62 -4.51 -13.05
CA ASN A 185 31.10 -4.44 -14.43
C ASN A 185 31.15 -2.99 -14.95
N ALA A 186 30.16 -2.16 -14.59
CA ALA A 186 30.11 -0.76 -14.99
C ALA A 186 31.15 0.14 -14.29
N ARG A 187 31.82 -0.36 -13.24
CA ARG A 187 32.80 0.38 -12.42
C ARG A 187 34.14 -0.36 -12.30
N MET A 188 34.50 -1.16 -13.30
CA MET A 188 35.81 -1.82 -13.33
C MET A 188 36.93 -0.86 -13.71
N ASP A 189 36.61 0.22 -14.42
CA ASP A 189 37.59 1.22 -14.81
C ASP A 189 38.02 2.06 -13.60
N VAL A 190 39.31 2.38 -13.53
CA VAL A 190 39.85 3.25 -12.48
C VAL A 190 39.29 4.65 -12.70
N PRO A 191 38.54 5.21 -11.74
CA PRO A 191 37.99 6.54 -11.87
C PRO A 191 39.10 7.59 -11.85
N VAL A 192 38.89 8.67 -12.58
CA VAL A 192 39.80 9.83 -12.59
C VAL A 192 39.63 10.69 -11.33
N GLU A 193 38.45 10.65 -10.69
CA GLU A 193 38.14 11.33 -9.44
C GLU A 193 38.35 10.40 -8.23
N GLU A 194 39.17 10.85 -7.26
CA GLU A 194 39.61 10.07 -6.08
C GLU A 194 38.45 9.55 -5.21
N ASP A 195 37.32 10.25 -5.16
CA ASP A 195 36.16 9.89 -4.33
C ASP A 195 35.16 8.94 -5.00
N THR A 196 35.44 8.51 -6.23
CA THR A 196 34.53 7.62 -6.95
C THR A 196 34.82 6.16 -6.61
N PRO A 197 33.84 5.39 -6.12
CA PRO A 197 34.05 3.98 -5.83
C PRO A 197 34.19 3.16 -7.11
N PHE A 198 35.19 2.26 -7.15
CA PHE A 198 35.42 1.32 -8.25
C PHE A 198 35.74 -0.09 -7.75
N CYS A 199 35.59 -1.08 -8.64
CA CYS A 199 35.79 -2.49 -8.30
C CYS A 199 37.18 -3.00 -8.67
N VAL A 200 37.97 -3.38 -7.67
CA VAL A 200 39.27 -4.04 -7.89
C VAL A 200 39.06 -5.54 -8.13
N ARG A 201 39.04 -5.96 -9.40
CA ARG A 201 39.00 -7.36 -9.89
C ARG A 201 37.95 -8.27 -9.21
N CYS A 202 36.77 -8.39 -9.83
CA CYS A 202 35.84 -9.49 -9.55
C CYS A 202 36.37 -10.82 -10.12
N LYS A 203 37.13 -11.60 -9.33
CA LYS A 203 37.44 -12.98 -9.69
C LYS A 203 36.25 -13.89 -9.34
N CYS A 204 35.35 -14.08 -10.29
CA CYS A 204 34.37 -15.16 -10.19
C CYS A 204 35.07 -16.49 -10.51
N ARG A 205 35.20 -17.36 -9.50
CA ARG A 205 35.55 -18.77 -9.73
C ARG A 205 34.36 -19.42 -10.44
N SER A 206 34.59 -19.82 -11.69
CA SER A 206 33.75 -20.74 -12.46
C SER A 206 33.68 -22.10 -11.78
#